data_AF-A0A1C5ZN89-F1
#
_entry.id   AF-A0A1C5ZN89-F1
#
_cell.length_a   1.000
_cell.length_b   1.000
_cell.length_c   1.000
_cell.angle_alpha   90.00
_cell.angle_beta   90.00
_cell.angle_gamma   90.00
#
_symmetry.space_group_name_H-M   'P 1'
#
loop_
_entity.id
_entity.type
_entity.pdbx_description
1 polymer ?
#
loop_
_entity_poly.entity_id
_entity_poly.type
_entity_poly.pdbx_seq_one_letter_code
_entity_poly.pdbx_strand_id
1 'polypeptide(L)'
;MGKIIKYEWRKQRTARLIILFGLAVCLLTFLAGLIFNRDTTMVVSIGILFLGAFLVIFYTGIESLLVFNRDLRTKQSHMLWMIPKSVWEILGGKFISAILQMLFVFAAFIAAGCICFTAGMVKIGGLQMVLDAVKRFVDAVFSVGVDWKWFFMMIVLLFIAWTEIIMVGFLAIIISRTLFLNSRFAGLFSVLLFFLFNWIVEKGYSLISDMLHVSAFEIQAWDYLYYVIVCIVLFLLSGLLADKKLSV
;
A
#
# COMPACT_ATOMS: atom_id res chain seq x y z
N MET A 1 18.18 -12.18 8.01
CA MET A 1 17.04 -11.47 7.37
C MET A 1 16.84 -11.72 5.87
N GLY A 2 17.79 -11.45 4.95
CA GLY A 2 17.52 -11.50 3.49
C GLY A 2 16.92 -12.81 2.92
N LYS A 3 17.29 -13.97 3.49
CA LYS A 3 16.70 -15.27 3.10
C LYS A 3 15.21 -15.38 3.47
N ILE A 4 14.78 -14.76 4.57
CA ILE A 4 13.38 -14.72 5.04
C ILE A 4 12.56 -13.82 4.10
N ILE A 5 13.09 -12.64 3.78
CA ILE A 5 12.45 -11.72 2.81
C ILE A 5 12.24 -12.44 1.47
N LYS A 6 13.27 -13.14 0.95
CA LYS A 6 13.16 -13.91 -0.30
C LYS A 6 12.08 -15.00 -0.23
N TYR A 7 11.91 -15.62 0.94
CA TYR A 7 10.89 -16.64 1.15
C TYR A 7 9.48 -16.04 1.13
N GLU A 8 9.24 -14.98 1.91
CA GLU A 8 7.95 -14.27 1.94
C GLU A 8 7.60 -13.70 0.55
N TRP A 9 8.59 -13.15 -0.14
CA TRP A 9 8.45 -12.66 -1.51
C TRP A 9 7.97 -13.73 -2.50
N ARG A 10 8.45 -14.97 -2.33
CA ARG A 10 8.04 -16.11 -3.16
C ARG A 10 6.64 -16.59 -2.79
N LYS A 11 6.27 -16.50 -1.52
CA LYS A 11 4.95 -16.92 -1.02
C LYS A 11 3.80 -16.07 -1.58
N GLN A 12 4.03 -14.78 -1.72
CA GLN A 12 3.06 -13.82 -2.30
C GLN A 12 3.17 -13.72 -3.85
N ARG A 13 3.99 -14.57 -4.49
CA ARG A 13 4.25 -14.50 -5.94
C ARG A 13 2.99 -14.67 -6.77
N THR A 14 2.09 -15.58 -6.40
CA THR A 14 0.90 -15.90 -7.20
C THR A 14 -0.04 -14.71 -7.29
N ALA A 15 -0.37 -14.07 -6.17
CA ALA A 15 -1.23 -12.89 -6.17
C ALA A 15 -0.57 -11.71 -6.92
N ARG A 16 0.74 -11.51 -6.71
CA ARG A 16 1.48 -10.49 -7.46
C ARG A 16 1.45 -10.72 -8.96
N LEU A 17 1.59 -11.97 -9.41
CA LEU A 17 1.49 -12.32 -10.82
C LEU A 17 0.09 -12.06 -11.38
N ILE A 18 -0.98 -12.32 -10.62
CA ILE A 18 -2.36 -12.02 -11.04
C ILE A 18 -2.54 -10.50 -11.23
N ILE A 19 -2.05 -9.69 -10.30
CA ILE A 19 -2.08 -8.22 -10.40
C ILE A 19 -1.31 -7.75 -11.63
N LEU A 20 -0.07 -8.24 -11.81
CA LEU A 20 0.76 -7.87 -12.96
C LEU A 20 0.14 -8.32 -14.28
N PHE A 21 -0.52 -9.48 -14.31
CA PHE A 21 -1.23 -9.95 -15.48
C PHE A 21 -2.41 -9.02 -15.82
N GLY A 22 -3.19 -8.61 -14.82
CA GLY A 22 -4.25 -7.60 -15.01
C GLY A 22 -3.72 -6.27 -15.54
N LEU A 23 -2.59 -5.80 -15.00
CA LEU A 23 -1.91 -4.59 -15.49
C LEU A 23 -1.44 -4.75 -16.94
N ALA A 24 -0.87 -5.91 -17.29
CA ALA A 24 -0.44 -6.21 -18.66
C ALA A 24 -1.63 -6.22 -19.64
N VAL A 25 -2.77 -6.81 -19.26
CA VAL A 25 -4.00 -6.79 -20.07
C VAL A 25 -4.48 -5.35 -20.28
N CYS A 26 -4.45 -4.51 -19.26
CA CYS A 26 -4.81 -3.08 -19.39
C CYS A 26 -3.86 -2.33 -20.33
N LEU A 27 -2.55 -2.59 -20.26
CA LEU A 27 -1.58 -2.00 -21.19
C LEU A 27 -1.78 -2.49 -22.63
N LEU A 28 -2.08 -3.77 -22.83
CA LEU A 28 -2.33 -4.33 -24.16
C LEU A 28 -3.62 -3.79 -24.78
N THR A 29 -4.69 -3.64 -24.00
CA THR A 29 -5.93 -3.00 -24.48
C THR A 29 -5.73 -1.53 -24.84
N PHE A 30 -4.90 -0.82 -24.07
CA PHE A 30 -4.49 0.54 -24.39
C PHE A 30 -3.67 0.60 -25.69
N LEU A 31 -2.66 -0.26 -25.85
CA LEU A 31 -1.86 -0.35 -27.07
C LEU A 31 -2.71 -0.72 -28.29
N ALA A 32 -3.65 -1.65 -28.14
CA ALA A 32 -4.60 -1.98 -29.20
C ALA A 32 -5.48 -0.76 -29.56
N GLY A 33 -5.97 -0.02 -28.55
CA GLY A 33 -6.69 1.24 -28.77
C GLY A 33 -5.87 2.32 -29.48
N LEU A 34 -4.55 2.34 -29.25
CA LEU A 34 -3.61 3.19 -29.99
C LEU A 34 -3.50 2.75 -31.46
N ILE A 35 -3.24 1.47 -31.73
CA ILE A 35 -3.04 0.93 -33.09
C ILE A 35 -4.32 1.03 -33.95
N PHE A 36 -5.47 0.70 -33.37
CA PHE A 36 -6.76 0.69 -34.08
C PHE A 36 -7.48 2.04 -34.08
N ASN A 37 -6.84 3.12 -33.61
CA ASN A 37 -7.41 4.47 -33.53
C ASN A 37 -8.79 4.55 -32.84
N ARG A 38 -9.01 3.74 -31.79
CA ARG A 38 -10.27 3.72 -31.02
C ARG A 38 -10.11 4.49 -29.72
N ASP A 39 -10.51 5.76 -29.74
CA ASP A 39 -10.32 6.67 -28.60
C ASP A 39 -11.12 6.25 -27.36
N THR A 40 -12.31 5.66 -27.54
CA THR A 40 -13.11 5.12 -26.44
C THR A 40 -12.39 4.02 -25.68
N THR A 41 -11.76 3.07 -26.38
CA THR A 41 -11.01 1.97 -25.75
C THR A 41 -9.77 2.48 -25.02
N MET A 42 -9.11 3.51 -25.56
CA MET A 42 -7.93 4.13 -24.94
C MET A 42 -8.28 4.83 -23.62
N VAL A 43 -9.35 5.64 -23.61
CA VAL A 43 -9.81 6.36 -22.41
C VAL A 43 -10.30 5.39 -21.34
N VAL A 44 -11.05 4.35 -21.73
CA VAL A 44 -11.52 3.31 -20.80
C VAL A 44 -10.35 2.58 -20.16
N SER A 45 -9.32 2.20 -20.92
CA SER A 45 -8.13 1.54 -20.37
C SER A 45 -7.37 2.44 -19.38
N ILE A 46 -7.24 3.74 -19.64
CA ILE A 46 -6.64 4.70 -18.69
C ILE A 46 -7.48 4.80 -17.41
N GLY A 47 -8.81 4.91 -17.53
CA GLY A 47 -9.71 4.96 -16.38
C GLY A 47 -9.61 3.70 -15.51
N ILE A 48 -9.56 2.52 -16.13
CA ILE A 48 -9.36 1.24 -15.43
C ILE A 48 -7.98 1.18 -14.77
N LEU A 49 -6.92 1.70 -15.39
CA LEU A 49 -5.58 1.76 -14.79
C LEU A 49 -5.55 2.63 -13.53
N PHE A 50 -6.17 3.82 -13.56
CA PHE A 50 -6.25 4.71 -12.40
C PHE A 50 -7.07 4.09 -11.25
N LEU A 51 -8.26 3.58 -11.55
CA LEU A 51 -9.11 2.93 -10.55
C LEU A 51 -8.46 1.65 -10.01
N GLY A 52 -7.84 0.88 -10.91
CA GLY A 52 -7.08 -0.32 -10.59
C GLY A 52 -5.88 -0.02 -9.69
N ALA A 53 -5.15 1.08 -9.91
CA ALA A 53 -4.04 1.49 -9.06
C ALA A 53 -4.47 1.69 -7.61
N PHE A 54 -5.60 2.36 -7.38
CA PHE A 54 -6.17 2.54 -6.04
C PHE A 54 -6.54 1.18 -5.42
N LEU A 55 -7.36 0.37 -6.09
CA LEU A 55 -7.83 -0.91 -5.54
C LEU A 55 -6.69 -1.91 -5.28
N VAL A 56 -5.66 -1.92 -6.10
CA VAL A 56 -4.52 -2.82 -5.96
C VAL A 56 -3.68 -2.50 -4.72
N ILE A 57 -3.56 -1.21 -4.35
CA ILE A 57 -2.89 -0.82 -3.10
C ILE A 57 -3.65 -1.41 -1.90
N PHE A 58 -4.99 -1.30 -1.87
CA PHE A 58 -5.82 -1.93 -0.83
C PHE A 58 -5.65 -3.44 -0.79
N TYR A 59 -5.77 -4.08 -1.94
CA TYR A 59 -5.67 -5.54 -2.05
C TYR A 59 -4.32 -6.06 -1.55
N THR A 60 -3.20 -5.43 -1.95
CA THR A 60 -1.86 -5.87 -1.53
C THR A 60 -1.64 -5.70 -0.02
N GLY A 61 -2.20 -4.65 0.58
CA GLY A 61 -2.20 -4.48 2.04
C GLY A 61 -2.98 -5.58 2.76
N ILE A 62 -4.22 -5.82 2.34
CA ILE A 62 -5.07 -6.87 2.92
C ILE A 62 -4.44 -8.26 2.76
N GLU A 63 -3.89 -8.57 1.59
CA GLU A 63 -3.21 -9.84 1.34
C GLU A 63 -2.05 -10.06 2.32
N SER A 64 -1.23 -9.02 2.57
CA SER A 64 -0.12 -9.11 3.51
C SER A 64 -0.58 -9.44 4.94
N LEU A 65 -1.69 -8.85 5.38
CA LEU A 65 -2.33 -9.11 6.68
C LEU A 65 -2.92 -10.52 6.74
N LEU A 66 -3.58 -10.99 5.67
CA LEU A 66 -4.17 -12.32 5.61
C LEU A 66 -3.10 -13.42 5.60
N VAL A 67 -2.02 -13.24 4.84
CA VAL A 67 -0.88 -14.16 4.84
C VAL A 67 -0.28 -14.23 6.24
N PHE A 68 -0.10 -13.09 6.90
CA PHE A 68 0.42 -13.04 8.26
C PHE A 68 -0.50 -13.73 9.28
N ASN A 69 -1.81 -13.45 9.24
CA ASN A 69 -2.78 -14.08 10.13
C ASN A 69 -2.89 -15.60 9.90
N ARG A 70 -2.80 -16.05 8.65
CA ARG A 70 -2.77 -17.48 8.31
C ARG A 70 -1.50 -18.14 8.85
N ASP A 71 -0.38 -17.44 8.76
CA ASP A 71 0.90 -17.93 9.27
C ASP A 71 0.85 -18.13 10.78
N LEU A 72 0.20 -17.23 11.52
CA LEU A 72 0.01 -17.37 12.96
C LEU A 72 -1.03 -18.43 13.36
N ARG A 73 -2.02 -18.71 12.49
CA ARG A 73 -3.11 -19.66 12.76
C ARG A 73 -2.73 -21.13 12.50
N THR A 74 -1.82 -21.38 11.56
CA THR A 74 -1.52 -22.74 11.10
C THR A 74 -0.42 -23.39 11.93
N LYS A 75 -0.36 -24.74 11.96
CA LYS A 75 0.72 -25.49 12.65
C LYS A 75 2.14 -25.14 12.13
N GLN A 76 2.22 -24.53 10.93
CA GLN A 76 3.47 -23.97 10.39
C GLN A 76 3.98 -22.75 11.17
N SER A 77 3.11 -22.06 11.94
CA SER A 77 3.50 -21.02 12.91
C SER A 77 4.54 -21.57 13.89
N HIS A 78 4.22 -22.70 14.53
CA HIS A 78 5.06 -23.28 15.57
C HIS A 78 6.44 -23.68 15.02
N MET A 79 6.48 -24.22 13.81
CA MET A 79 7.75 -24.53 13.13
C MET A 79 8.54 -23.27 12.75
N LEU A 80 7.88 -22.15 12.43
CA LEU A 80 8.54 -20.89 12.10
C LEU A 80 9.28 -20.30 13.30
N TRP A 81 8.69 -20.42 14.50
CA TRP A 81 9.26 -19.93 15.76
C TRP A 81 10.26 -20.90 16.40
N MET A 82 10.32 -22.15 15.95
CA MET A 82 11.34 -23.15 16.35
C MET A 82 12.66 -23.04 15.55
N ILE A 83 12.74 -22.14 14.57
CA ILE A 83 13.98 -21.91 13.81
C ILE A 83 14.96 -21.14 14.72
N PRO A 84 16.28 -21.43 14.72
CA PRO A 84 17.29 -20.67 15.48
C PRO A 84 17.53 -19.29 14.83
N LYS A 85 16.49 -18.46 14.80
CA LYS A 85 16.45 -17.09 14.31
C LYS A 85 15.62 -16.26 15.28
N SER A 86 16.05 -15.03 15.54
CA SER A 86 15.36 -14.16 16.46
C SER A 86 13.97 -13.79 15.94
N VAL A 87 13.04 -13.56 16.87
CA VAL A 87 11.67 -13.14 16.55
C VAL A 87 11.67 -11.86 15.71
N TRP A 88 12.58 -10.95 16.03
CA TRP A 88 12.86 -9.71 15.30
C TRP A 88 13.28 -9.95 13.83
N GLU A 89 14.11 -10.96 13.55
CA GLU A 89 14.49 -11.31 12.17
C GLU A 89 13.31 -11.83 11.33
N ILE A 90 12.42 -12.60 11.96
CA ILE A 90 11.25 -13.20 11.29
C ILE A 90 10.20 -12.12 11.03
N LEU A 91 9.83 -11.39 12.07
CA LEU A 91 8.82 -10.33 12.03
C LEU A 91 9.27 -9.17 11.13
N GLY A 92 10.53 -8.71 11.28
CA GLY A 92 11.13 -7.70 10.39
C GLY A 92 11.20 -8.17 8.94
N GLY A 93 11.52 -9.44 8.69
CA GLY A 93 11.47 -10.01 7.34
C GLY A 93 10.10 -9.93 6.68
N LYS A 94 9.02 -10.16 7.46
CA LYS A 94 7.64 -10.06 6.97
C LYS A 94 7.23 -8.62 6.69
N PHE A 95 7.54 -7.69 7.59
CA PHE A 95 7.29 -6.27 7.41
C PHE A 95 8.02 -5.70 6.19
N ILE A 96 9.32 -5.96 6.07
CA ILE A 96 10.11 -5.50 4.93
C ILE A 96 9.61 -6.13 3.63
N SER A 97 9.22 -7.41 3.64
CA SER A 97 8.64 -8.07 2.46
C SER A 97 7.31 -7.43 2.05
N ALA A 98 6.44 -7.06 3.01
CA ALA A 98 5.18 -6.39 2.73
C ALA A 98 5.42 -4.99 2.12
N ILE A 99 6.29 -4.19 2.73
CA ILE A 99 6.69 -2.86 2.23
C ILE A 99 7.28 -2.97 0.82
N LEU A 100 8.22 -3.91 0.61
CA LEU A 100 8.85 -4.11 -0.69
C LEU A 100 7.83 -4.56 -1.74
N GLN A 101 6.84 -5.37 -1.35
CA GLN A 101 5.82 -5.86 -2.28
C GLN A 101 4.94 -4.71 -2.74
N MET A 102 4.49 -3.87 -1.80
CA MET A 102 3.72 -2.69 -2.14
C MET A 102 4.51 -1.73 -3.00
N LEU A 103 5.77 -1.44 -2.63
CA LEU A 103 6.65 -0.58 -3.42
C LEU A 103 6.79 -1.08 -4.85
N PHE A 104 7.00 -2.38 -5.04
CA PHE A 104 7.13 -2.97 -6.37
C PHE A 104 5.84 -2.86 -7.21
N VAL A 105 4.69 -3.19 -6.62
CA VAL A 105 3.39 -3.09 -7.32
C VAL A 105 3.07 -1.63 -7.62
N PHE A 106 3.29 -0.74 -6.67
CA PHE A 106 3.11 0.69 -6.80
C PHE A 106 3.98 1.27 -7.94
N ALA A 107 5.27 0.95 -7.97
CA ALA A 107 6.18 1.36 -9.02
C ALA A 107 5.75 0.84 -10.40
N ALA A 108 5.24 -0.40 -10.48
CA ALA A 108 4.74 -0.95 -11.74
C ALA A 108 3.52 -0.18 -12.28
N PHE A 109 2.59 0.22 -11.40
CA PHE A 109 1.43 1.02 -11.78
C PHE A 109 1.80 2.45 -12.19
N ILE A 110 2.74 3.09 -11.48
CA ILE A 110 3.27 4.40 -11.89
C ILE A 110 3.94 4.31 -13.26
N ALA A 111 4.81 3.31 -13.47
CA ALA A 111 5.48 3.12 -14.75
C ALA A 111 4.48 2.89 -15.88
N ALA A 112 3.46 2.06 -15.67
CA ALA A 112 2.36 1.85 -16.61
C ALA A 112 1.61 3.14 -16.92
N GLY A 113 1.30 3.94 -15.90
CA GLY A 113 0.66 5.26 -16.06
C GLY A 113 1.52 6.21 -16.91
N CYS A 114 2.83 6.31 -16.64
CA CYS A 114 3.76 7.13 -17.42
C CYS A 114 3.88 6.67 -18.88
N ILE A 115 3.88 5.36 -19.13
CA ILE A 115 3.91 4.80 -20.50
C ILE A 115 2.62 5.16 -21.24
N CYS A 116 1.46 4.96 -20.62
CA CYS A 116 0.18 5.33 -21.23
C CYS A 116 0.09 6.84 -21.49
N PHE A 117 0.60 7.66 -20.58
CA PHE A 117 0.62 9.11 -20.75
C PHE A 117 1.49 9.53 -21.95
N THR A 118 2.74 9.07 -22.00
CA THR A 118 3.67 9.43 -23.08
C THR A 118 3.21 8.89 -24.44
N ALA A 119 2.74 7.65 -24.51
CA ALA A 119 2.22 7.06 -25.74
C ALA A 119 0.91 7.73 -26.22
N GLY A 120 0.07 8.17 -25.28
CA GLY A 120 -1.09 8.99 -25.59
C GLY A 120 -0.70 10.33 -26.22
N MET A 121 0.32 11.00 -25.68
CA MET A 121 0.83 12.26 -26.25
C MET A 121 1.37 12.11 -27.68
N VAL A 122 2.02 10.99 -28.00
CA VAL A 122 2.64 10.76 -29.32
C VAL A 122 1.63 10.48 -30.42
N LYS A 123 0.53 9.76 -30.15
CA LYS A 123 -0.51 9.44 -31.16
C LYS A 123 -1.25 10.70 -31.64
N ILE A 124 -1.34 11.72 -30.79
CA ILE A 124 -2.15 12.91 -31.00
C ILE A 124 -1.31 13.98 -31.74
N GLY A 125 -0.87 13.67 -32.97
CA GLY A 125 -0.30 14.68 -33.87
C GLY A 125 -1.23 15.87 -34.20
N GLY A 126 -2.44 15.93 -33.62
CA GLY A 126 -3.38 17.06 -33.65
C GLY A 126 -3.40 17.83 -32.33
N LEU A 127 -2.40 18.69 -32.14
CA LEU A 127 -2.12 19.41 -30.89
C LEU A 127 -3.31 20.23 -30.33
N GLN A 128 -4.25 20.69 -31.15
CA GLN A 128 -5.26 21.70 -30.75
C GLN A 128 -6.54 21.15 -30.10
N MET A 129 -7.16 20.09 -30.63
CA MET A 129 -8.39 19.53 -30.03
C MET A 129 -8.14 18.83 -28.69
N VAL A 130 -6.96 18.22 -28.55
CA VAL A 130 -6.55 17.63 -27.28
C VAL A 130 -6.09 18.68 -26.32
N LEU A 131 -5.47 19.79 -26.77
CA LEU A 131 -5.27 20.95 -25.90
C LEU A 131 -6.59 21.50 -25.35
N ASP A 132 -7.70 21.48 -26.10
CA ASP A 132 -9.01 21.98 -25.61
C ASP A 132 -9.75 20.96 -24.72
N ALA A 133 -9.68 19.66 -25.03
CA ALA A 133 -10.27 18.62 -24.18
C ALA A 133 -9.43 18.38 -22.90
N VAL A 134 -8.10 18.43 -23.03
CA VAL A 134 -7.17 18.46 -21.91
C VAL A 134 -7.35 19.77 -21.17
N LYS A 135 -7.43 20.96 -21.77
CA LYS A 135 -7.78 22.19 -21.04
C LYS A 135 -9.13 22.12 -20.35
N ARG A 136 -10.15 21.44 -20.87
CA ARG A 136 -11.41 21.29 -20.12
C ARG A 136 -11.32 20.30 -18.96
N PHE A 137 -10.56 19.23 -19.12
CA PHE A 137 -10.28 18.29 -18.04
C PHE A 137 -9.26 18.86 -17.03
N VAL A 138 -8.31 19.68 -17.50
CA VAL A 138 -7.29 20.42 -16.77
C VAL A 138 -7.88 21.68 -16.15
N ASP A 139 -8.88 22.33 -16.70
CA ASP A 139 -9.55 23.44 -16.02
C ASP A 139 -10.55 22.87 -15.00
N ALA A 140 -11.10 21.67 -15.25
CA ALA A 140 -11.92 20.95 -14.28
C ALA A 140 -11.11 20.28 -13.15
N VAL A 141 -9.85 19.89 -13.38
CA VAL A 141 -8.97 19.21 -12.40
C VAL A 141 -7.80 20.09 -11.90
N PHE A 142 -7.27 20.98 -12.73
CA PHE A 142 -6.12 21.90 -12.54
C PHE A 142 -6.48 23.41 -12.58
N SER A 143 -7.76 23.84 -12.48
CA SER A 143 -8.05 25.22 -12.02
C SER A 143 -7.51 25.45 -10.58
N VAL A 144 -7.11 24.38 -9.92
CA VAL A 144 -6.14 24.35 -8.83
C VAL A 144 -4.77 24.09 -9.45
N GLY A 145 -3.87 25.08 -9.49
CA GLY A 145 -2.52 24.91 -10.02
C GLY A 145 -1.78 23.75 -9.34
N VAL A 146 -1.68 22.60 -10.01
CA VAL A 146 -1.05 21.40 -9.45
C VAL A 146 0.46 21.54 -9.55
N ASP A 147 1.07 21.89 -8.43
CA ASP A 147 2.52 21.78 -8.26
C ASP A 147 2.92 20.30 -8.38
N TRP A 148 3.71 19.95 -9.41
CA TRP A 148 4.23 18.59 -9.62
C TRP A 148 4.96 18.06 -8.39
N LYS A 149 5.59 18.96 -7.61
CA LYS A 149 6.20 18.63 -6.33
C LYS A 149 5.14 18.21 -5.33
N TRP A 150 4.04 18.96 -5.21
CA TRP A 150 2.94 18.62 -4.32
C TRP A 150 2.29 17.27 -4.69
N PHE A 151 2.08 17.01 -5.98
CA PHE A 151 1.53 15.74 -6.45
C PHE A 151 2.43 14.54 -6.10
N PHE A 152 3.74 14.66 -6.34
CA PHE A 152 4.70 13.62 -5.96
C PHE A 152 4.76 13.43 -4.44
N MET A 153 4.77 14.52 -3.68
CA MET A 153 4.78 14.50 -2.23
C MET A 153 3.51 13.84 -1.67
N MET A 154 2.34 14.14 -2.22
CA MET A 154 1.07 13.50 -1.86
C MET A 154 1.11 11.99 -2.10
N ILE A 155 1.66 11.54 -3.23
CA ILE A 155 1.87 10.12 -3.53
C ILE A 155 2.75 9.45 -2.47
N VAL A 156 3.87 10.07 -2.10
CA VAL A 156 4.78 9.54 -1.08
C VAL A 156 4.09 9.47 0.28
N LEU A 157 3.30 10.47 0.65
CA LEU A 157 2.54 10.49 1.90
C LEU A 157 1.53 9.35 1.93
N LEU A 158 0.79 9.13 0.84
CA LEU A 158 -0.17 8.04 0.71
C LEU A 158 0.50 6.68 0.89
N PHE A 159 1.70 6.49 0.32
CA PHE A 159 2.47 5.26 0.50
C PHE A 159 2.88 5.03 1.97
N ILE A 160 3.31 6.09 2.66
CA ILE A 160 3.71 6.03 4.07
C ILE A 160 2.49 5.76 4.96
N ALA A 161 1.39 6.49 4.77
CA ALA A 161 0.13 6.28 5.49
C ALA A 161 -0.39 4.85 5.29
N TRP A 162 -0.32 4.32 4.07
CA TRP A 162 -0.71 2.94 3.79
C TRP A 162 0.19 1.90 4.48
N THR A 163 1.49 2.20 4.58
CA THR A 163 2.45 1.37 5.33
C THR A 163 2.11 1.36 6.82
N GLU A 164 1.74 2.50 7.39
CA GLU A 164 1.29 2.64 8.77
C GLU A 164 0.05 1.78 9.05
N ILE A 165 -0.95 1.83 8.17
CA ILE A 165 -2.18 1.03 8.30
C ILE A 165 -1.85 -0.46 8.39
N ILE A 166 -0.90 -0.94 7.60
CA ILE A 166 -0.48 -2.34 7.63
C ILE A 166 0.28 -2.65 8.92
N MET A 167 1.16 -1.75 9.39
CA MET A 167 1.83 -1.90 10.68
C MET A 167 0.83 -2.06 11.83
N VAL A 168 -0.24 -1.26 11.84
CA VAL A 168 -1.34 -1.38 12.78
C VAL A 168 -2.04 -2.73 12.65
N GLY A 169 -2.31 -3.19 11.43
CA GLY A 169 -2.91 -4.50 11.17
C GLY A 169 -2.07 -5.66 11.72
N PHE A 170 -0.75 -5.63 11.53
CA PHE A 170 0.13 -6.65 12.11
C PHE A 170 0.09 -6.61 13.64
N LEU A 171 0.16 -5.44 14.26
CA LEU A 171 0.06 -5.29 15.72
C LEU A 171 -1.27 -5.85 16.25
N ALA A 172 -2.39 -5.48 15.61
CA ALA A 172 -3.73 -5.93 15.97
C ALA A 172 -3.87 -7.47 15.86
N ILE A 173 -3.30 -8.07 14.82
CA ILE A 173 -3.28 -9.53 14.64
C ILE A 173 -2.44 -10.18 15.75
N ILE A 174 -1.25 -9.66 16.06
CA ILE A 174 -0.38 -10.20 17.12
C ILE A 174 -1.11 -10.16 18.46
N ILE A 175 -1.64 -9.01 18.86
CA ILE A 175 -2.35 -8.86 20.14
C ILE A 175 -3.53 -9.80 20.21
N SER A 176 -4.36 -9.84 19.18
CA SER A 176 -5.52 -10.74 19.14
C SER A 176 -5.12 -12.21 19.31
N ARG A 177 -4.06 -12.64 18.64
CA ARG A 177 -3.56 -14.02 18.74
C ARG A 177 -2.95 -14.33 20.10
N THR A 178 -2.34 -13.34 20.75
CA THR A 178 -1.79 -13.53 22.10
C THR A 178 -2.86 -13.56 23.20
N LEU A 179 -4.00 -12.89 22.99
CA LEU A 179 -5.10 -12.86 23.98
C LEU A 179 -6.09 -14.02 23.79
N PHE A 180 -6.35 -14.43 22.56
CA PHE A 180 -7.32 -15.47 22.22
C PHE A 180 -6.66 -16.68 21.55
N LEU A 181 -5.80 -17.38 22.31
CA LEU A 181 -5.20 -18.66 21.91
C LEU A 181 -6.29 -19.63 21.41
N ASN A 182 -6.15 -20.13 20.19
CA ASN A 182 -7.03 -21.10 19.53
C ASN A 182 -8.52 -20.71 19.33
N SER A 183 -8.92 -19.47 19.59
CA SER A 183 -10.32 -19.06 19.35
C SER A 183 -10.59 -18.72 17.89
N ARG A 184 -11.77 -19.13 17.41
CA ARG A 184 -12.30 -18.77 16.08
C ARG A 184 -12.60 -17.27 15.98
N PHE A 185 -12.86 -16.62 17.13
CA PHE A 185 -13.21 -15.20 17.23
C PHE A 185 -12.01 -14.26 17.20
N ALA A 186 -10.78 -14.78 17.30
CA ALA A 186 -9.56 -13.97 17.25
C ALA A 186 -9.47 -13.13 15.95
N GLY A 187 -10.01 -13.63 14.83
CA GLY A 187 -10.06 -12.85 13.59
C GLY A 187 -10.92 -11.59 13.73
N LEU A 188 -12.15 -11.72 14.24
CA LEU A 188 -13.06 -10.59 14.44
C LEU A 188 -12.50 -9.59 15.46
N PHE A 189 -11.89 -10.08 16.54
CA PHE A 189 -11.26 -9.22 17.52
C PHE A 189 -10.07 -8.43 16.96
N SER A 190 -9.27 -9.02 16.05
CA SER A 190 -8.20 -8.26 15.38
C SER A 190 -8.72 -7.11 14.51
N VAL A 191 -9.92 -7.25 13.93
CA VAL A 191 -10.55 -6.16 13.16
C VAL A 191 -10.98 -5.02 14.09
N LEU A 192 -11.56 -5.32 15.25
CA LEU A 192 -11.92 -4.30 16.24
C LEU A 192 -10.68 -3.56 16.75
N LEU A 193 -9.61 -4.29 17.08
CA LEU A 193 -8.34 -3.69 17.48
C LEU A 193 -7.71 -2.85 16.37
N PHE A 194 -7.81 -3.29 15.12
CA PHE A 194 -7.31 -2.53 13.98
C PHE A 194 -7.97 -1.15 13.90
N PHE A 195 -9.31 -1.06 13.97
CA PHE A 195 -9.99 0.23 13.97
C PHE A 195 -9.66 1.07 15.21
N LEU A 196 -9.56 0.44 16.38
CA LEU A 196 -9.18 1.13 17.62
C LEU A 196 -7.78 1.77 17.52
N PHE A 197 -6.79 1.03 17.02
CA PHE A 197 -5.43 1.53 16.90
C PHE A 197 -5.31 2.59 15.81
N ASN A 198 -5.97 2.43 14.66
CA ASN A 198 -6.03 3.49 13.65
C ASN A 198 -6.63 4.77 14.25
N TRP A 199 -7.73 4.66 15.02
CA TRP A 199 -8.31 5.81 15.71
C TRP A 199 -7.34 6.46 16.72
N ILE A 200 -6.57 5.67 17.46
CA ILE A 200 -5.55 6.18 18.39
C ILE A 200 -4.44 6.93 17.64
N VAL A 201 -3.96 6.39 16.53
CA VAL A 201 -2.94 7.04 15.70
C VAL A 201 -3.48 8.34 15.13
N GLU A 202 -4.64 8.32 14.49
CA GLU A 202 -5.27 9.54 13.95
C GLU A 202 -5.55 10.59 15.04
N LYS A 203 -5.96 10.15 16.24
CA LYS A 203 -6.14 11.07 17.37
C LYS A 203 -4.80 11.67 17.81
N GLY A 204 -3.73 10.89 17.86
CA GLY A 204 -2.38 11.36 18.13
C GLY A 204 -1.89 12.39 17.09
N TYR A 205 -2.15 12.14 15.81
CA TYR A 205 -1.87 13.09 14.74
C TYR A 205 -2.63 14.41 14.95
N SER A 206 -3.94 14.35 15.20
CA SER A 206 -4.77 15.55 15.43
C SER A 206 -4.27 16.40 16.59
N LEU A 207 -3.89 15.77 17.71
CA LEU A 207 -3.39 16.49 18.89
C LEU A 207 -2.08 17.23 18.61
N ILE A 208 -1.18 16.62 17.84
CA ILE A 208 0.09 17.26 17.51
C ILE A 208 -0.12 18.36 16.46
N SER A 209 -1.01 18.13 15.49
CA SER A 209 -1.38 19.14 14.49
C SER A 209 -1.99 20.38 15.15
N ASP A 210 -2.87 20.19 16.13
CA ASP A 210 -3.46 21.27 16.94
C ASP A 210 -2.38 22.05 17.72
N MET A 211 -1.40 21.35 18.32
CA MET A 211 -0.28 21.99 19.02
C MET A 211 0.61 22.82 18.08
N LEU A 212 0.82 22.35 16.85
CA LEU A 212 1.64 23.02 15.85
C LEU A 212 0.87 24.10 15.06
N HIS A 213 -0.43 24.30 15.34
CA HIS A 213 -1.31 25.24 14.64
C HIS A 213 -1.31 25.03 13.12
N VAL A 214 -1.23 23.77 12.68
CA VAL A 214 -1.15 23.42 11.26
C VAL A 214 -2.54 23.13 10.73
N SER A 215 -2.89 23.73 9.59
CA SER A 215 -4.15 23.44 8.90
C SER A 215 -4.14 22.02 8.32
N ALA A 216 -5.21 21.27 8.54
CA ALA A 216 -5.35 19.88 8.10
C ALA A 216 -5.26 19.64 6.57
N PHE A 217 -5.32 20.69 5.76
CA PHE A 217 -5.35 20.61 4.29
C PHE A 217 -4.00 20.87 3.61
N GLU A 218 -2.98 21.32 4.35
CA GLU A 218 -1.64 21.53 3.79
C GLU A 218 -0.73 20.35 4.17
N ILE A 219 -0.20 19.67 3.16
CA ILE A 219 0.79 18.60 3.34
C ILE A 219 2.10 19.25 3.80
N GLN A 220 2.45 19.06 5.07
CA GLN A 220 3.67 19.60 5.66
C GLN A 220 4.72 18.51 5.90
N ALA A 221 5.98 18.93 6.06
CA ALA A 221 7.08 18.00 6.34
C ALA A 221 6.87 17.21 7.64
N TRP A 222 6.12 17.78 8.60
CA TRP A 222 5.77 17.14 9.86
C TRP A 222 4.94 15.85 9.67
N ASP A 223 4.04 15.83 8.68
CA ASP A 223 3.13 14.70 8.46
C ASP A 223 3.91 13.42 8.16
N TYR A 224 4.91 13.53 7.29
CA TYR A 224 5.83 12.44 6.97
C TYR A 224 6.57 11.94 8.20
N LEU A 225 7.09 12.86 9.01
CA LEU A 225 7.86 12.54 10.20
C LEU A 225 6.99 11.82 11.22
N TYR A 226 5.75 12.30 11.44
CA TYR A 226 4.78 11.66 12.32
C TYR A 226 4.53 10.20 11.93
N TYR A 227 4.13 9.94 10.68
CA TYR A 227 3.82 8.57 10.25
C TYR A 227 5.04 7.65 10.28
N VAL A 228 6.24 8.16 9.96
CA VAL A 228 7.49 7.38 10.06
C VAL A 228 7.80 7.01 11.51
N ILE A 229 7.67 7.94 12.45
CA ILE A 229 7.86 7.65 13.88
C ILE A 229 6.84 6.63 14.37
N VAL A 230 5.57 6.80 14.01
CA VAL A 230 4.51 5.84 14.37
C VAL A 230 4.82 4.44 13.82
N CYS A 231 5.27 4.32 12.57
CA CYS A 231 5.69 3.04 12.00
C CYS A 231 6.81 2.37 12.81
N ILE A 232 7.81 3.15 13.25
CA ILE A 232 8.92 2.64 14.07
C ILE A 232 8.39 2.15 15.43
N VAL A 233 7.54 2.93 16.08
CA VAL A 233 6.94 2.56 17.37
C VAL A 233 6.08 1.30 17.25
N LEU A 234 5.22 1.22 16.23
CA LEU A 234 4.39 0.05 15.96
C LEU A 234 5.22 -1.21 15.68
N PHE A 235 6.34 -1.06 14.96
CA PHE A 235 7.27 -2.15 14.70
C PHE A 235 7.92 -2.64 16.00
N LEU A 236 8.40 -1.74 16.86
CA LEU A 236 9.01 -2.08 18.14
C LEU A 236 8.00 -2.76 19.07
N LEU A 237 6.77 -2.23 19.18
CA LEU A 237 5.70 -2.83 19.98
C LEU A 237 5.34 -4.23 19.48
N SER A 238 5.23 -4.40 18.15
CA SER A 238 4.94 -5.68 17.53
C SER A 238 6.04 -6.71 17.82
N GLY A 239 7.31 -6.31 17.72
CA GLY A 239 8.45 -7.18 18.01
C GLY A 239 8.55 -7.56 19.48
N LEU A 240 8.37 -6.61 20.40
CA LEU A 240 8.38 -6.89 21.85
C LEU A 240 7.27 -7.85 22.28
N LEU A 241 6.05 -7.68 21.73
CA LEU A 241 4.92 -8.56 22.02
C LEU A 241 5.13 -9.96 21.43
N ALA A 242 5.64 -10.04 20.21
CA ALA A 242 5.95 -11.31 19.58
C ALA A 242 7.05 -12.06 20.36
N ASP A 243 8.10 -11.37 20.77
CA ASP A 243 9.22 -11.97 21.51
C ASP A 243 8.80 -12.52 22.88
N LYS A 244 7.89 -11.83 23.58
CA LYS A 244 7.41 -12.28 24.91
C LYS A 244 6.35 -13.36 24.86
N LYS A 245 5.53 -13.43 23.81
CA LYS A 245 4.32 -14.26 23.80
C LYS A 245 4.23 -15.30 22.67
N LEU A 246 5.07 -15.21 21.64
CA LEU A 246 5.10 -16.17 20.52
C LEU A 246 6.33 -17.08 20.51
N SER A 247 7.34 -16.82 21.35
CA SER A 247 8.61 -17.56 21.42
C SER A 247 8.62 -18.77 22.37
N VAL A 248 7.45 -19.11 22.94
CA VAL A 248 7.29 -20.23 23.90
C VAL A 248 7.00 -21.54 23.18
#